data_AF-A0A101UZ87-F1
#
_entry.id   AF-A0A101UZ87-F1
#
_cell.length_a   1.000
_cell.length_b   1.000
_cell.length_c   1.000
_cell.angle_alpha   90.00
_cell.angle_beta   90.00
_cell.angle_gamma   90.00
#
_symmetry.space_group_name_H-M   'P 1'
#
loop_
_entity.id
_entity.type
_entity.pdbx_description
1 polymer ?
#
loop_
_entity_poly.entity_id
_entity_poly.type
_entity_poly.pdbx_seq_one_letter_code
_entity_poly.pdbx_strand_id
1 'polypeptide(L)'
;MRTGGARRATVAMAALGSLLATLSACGGTGAAHTGDARQDTGAKASRTRQAAVDPTRIPDVGDRLQRRIPADSRQVVAVYGDGRDSADSTVVLYTKRGSTWDRARSWPAHNGKKGWTTDHHEGDNRSPVGVFTLTDAGGVLQNPGTKLPYTRSAAFAAPRWWAKSYWHDFDYVIAIDYNRVKGTPPNDPTRPEGQRKGGGIWLHMDHGSGTSACVSLSKPAMEYLLRTLDPDRHPVVVMGDRADLKR
;
A
#
# COMPACT_ATOMS: atom_id res chain seq x y z
N MET A 1 -4.01 36.45 -53.03
CA MET A 1 -2.71 37.03 -52.62
C MET A 1 -2.29 36.29 -51.36
N ARG A 2 -1.43 35.27 -51.46
CA ARG A 2 0.03 35.27 -51.16
C ARG A 2 0.33 35.70 -49.71
N THR A 3 1.09 35.01 -48.85
CA THR A 3 1.89 33.75 -48.88
C THR A 3 2.55 33.55 -47.50
N GLY A 4 2.86 32.30 -47.14
CA GLY A 4 4.02 31.88 -46.32
C GLY A 4 3.90 32.01 -44.79
N GLY A 5 4.47 31.14 -43.95
CA GLY A 5 5.35 29.99 -44.15
C GLY A 5 6.00 29.67 -42.79
N ALA A 6 6.08 28.38 -42.44
CA ALA A 6 6.66 27.86 -41.20
C ALA A 6 8.20 28.01 -41.13
N ARG A 7 8.78 27.94 -39.91
CA ARG A 7 9.91 27.02 -39.57
C ARG A 7 10.31 27.09 -38.09
N ARG A 8 10.59 25.89 -37.55
CA ARG A 8 11.27 25.59 -36.29
C ARG A 8 12.79 25.77 -36.46
N ALA A 9 13.50 26.06 -35.36
CA ALA A 9 14.96 25.85 -35.28
C ALA A 9 15.33 25.27 -33.90
N THR A 10 15.99 24.13 -33.97
CA THR A 10 16.68 23.35 -32.92
C THR A 10 18.04 23.94 -32.59
N VAL A 11 18.51 23.81 -31.34
CA VAL A 11 19.92 23.97 -30.98
C VAL A 11 20.44 22.61 -30.50
N ALA A 12 21.48 22.12 -31.17
CA ALA A 12 22.26 20.96 -30.80
C ALA A 12 23.60 21.43 -30.21
N MET A 13 24.09 20.76 -29.17
CA MET A 13 25.52 20.72 -28.85
C MET A 13 25.93 19.28 -28.57
N ALA A 14 27.03 18.89 -29.20
CA ALA A 14 27.68 17.60 -29.13
C ALA A 14 29.14 17.78 -28.66
N ALA A 15 29.66 16.82 -27.88
CA ALA A 15 31.06 16.37 -27.84
C ALA A 15 31.14 15.14 -26.90
N LEU A 16 31.31 13.92 -27.42
CA LEU A 16 32.57 13.12 -27.53
C LEU A 16 33.23 12.86 -26.16
N GLY A 17 33.30 11.62 -25.62
CA GLY A 17 34.10 10.45 -26.06
C GLY A 17 35.12 10.17 -24.92
N SER A 18 35.56 8.99 -24.47
CA SER A 18 35.54 7.59 -24.94
C SER A 18 35.90 6.66 -23.76
N LEU A 19 35.62 5.36 -23.90
CA LEU A 19 35.85 4.25 -22.96
C LEU A 19 37.31 3.73 -22.86
N LEU A 20 37.56 2.93 -21.80
CA LEU A 20 38.38 1.69 -21.65
C LEU A 20 39.69 1.68 -20.82
N ALA A 21 39.56 1.06 -19.64
CA ALA A 21 40.22 -0.17 -19.12
C ALA A 21 41.75 -0.34 -18.91
N THR A 22 42.08 -0.59 -17.62
CA THR A 22 42.99 -1.60 -16.99
C THR A 22 44.47 -1.73 -17.40
N LEU A 23 45.39 -1.72 -16.41
CA LEU A 23 46.17 -2.89 -15.95
C LEU A 23 47.13 -2.57 -14.78
N SER A 24 47.43 -3.63 -14.03
CA SER A 24 48.19 -3.78 -12.79
C SER A 24 49.66 -3.35 -12.81
N ALA A 25 50.22 -3.01 -11.64
CA ALA A 25 51.63 -3.24 -11.34
C ALA A 25 51.87 -3.50 -9.84
N CYS A 26 52.63 -4.57 -9.57
CA CYS A 26 53.05 -5.07 -8.27
C CYS A 26 54.29 -4.33 -7.73
N GLY A 27 54.51 -4.37 -6.42
CA GLY A 27 55.79 -4.06 -5.78
C GLY A 27 55.80 -4.34 -4.27
N GLY A 28 56.41 -5.45 -3.84
CA GLY A 28 56.92 -5.65 -2.47
C GLY A 28 58.29 -4.97 -2.30
N THR A 29 59.01 -4.96 -1.17
CA THR A 29 59.01 -5.67 0.11
C THR A 29 59.80 -4.81 1.13
N GLY A 30 59.58 -4.98 2.44
CA GLY A 30 60.42 -4.38 3.48
C GLY A 30 60.03 -4.87 4.88
N ALA A 31 60.99 -5.45 5.60
CA ALA A 31 60.80 -6.35 6.73
C ALA A 31 60.68 -5.70 8.12
N ALA A 32 59.88 -6.35 8.96
CA ALA A 32 59.95 -6.60 10.41
C ALA A 32 60.73 -5.67 11.37
N HIS A 33 60.05 -5.24 12.45
CA HIS A 33 60.58 -5.27 13.81
C HIS A 33 59.47 -5.57 14.84
N THR A 34 59.83 -6.37 15.84
CA THR A 34 59.06 -7.00 16.91
C THR A 34 58.81 -6.09 18.12
N GLY A 35 57.73 -6.30 18.87
CA GLY A 35 57.52 -5.70 20.19
C GLY A 35 56.11 -5.90 20.75
N ASP A 36 56.00 -6.51 21.91
CA ASP A 36 54.84 -7.18 22.52
C ASP A 36 53.86 -6.26 23.31
N ALA A 37 52.71 -6.86 23.67
CA ALA A 37 51.84 -6.59 24.84
C ALA A 37 50.70 -5.54 24.82
N ARG A 38 49.48 -6.11 24.81
CA ARG A 38 48.31 -5.90 25.72
C ARG A 38 47.35 -4.70 25.55
N GLN A 39 46.11 -5.11 25.23
CA GLN A 39 44.80 -4.64 25.73
C GLN A 39 44.50 -3.13 25.69
N ASP A 40 43.55 -2.74 24.83
CA ASP A 40 42.27 -2.33 25.41
C ASP A 40 41.07 -2.66 24.50
N THR A 41 40.13 -3.35 25.11
CA THR A 41 38.84 -3.75 24.58
C THR A 41 37.90 -2.57 24.62
N GLY A 42 37.34 -2.15 23.48
CA GLY A 42 36.29 -1.13 23.56
C GLY A 42 35.94 -0.39 22.29
N ALA A 43 36.24 -0.92 21.10
CA ALA A 43 35.50 -0.52 19.93
C ALA A 43 34.06 -1.05 20.13
N LYS A 44 33.21 -0.24 20.77
CA LYS A 44 31.76 -0.31 20.65
C LYS A 44 31.46 -0.30 19.16
N ALA A 45 31.44 -1.50 18.60
CA ALA A 45 30.76 -1.80 17.39
C ALA A 45 29.31 -1.43 17.69
N SER A 46 28.97 -0.19 17.36
CA SER A 46 27.61 0.26 17.13
C SER A 46 27.12 -0.51 15.92
N ARG A 47 26.96 -1.84 16.09
CA ARG A 47 26.11 -2.66 15.28
C ARG A 47 24.73 -2.21 15.68
N THR A 48 24.20 -1.25 14.93
CA THR A 48 22.78 -1.14 14.70
C THR A 48 22.33 -2.55 14.32
N ARG A 49 21.89 -3.32 15.32
CA ARG A 49 21.29 -4.62 15.12
C ARG A 49 20.02 -4.27 14.38
N GLN A 50 20.05 -4.28 13.06
CA GLN A 50 18.86 -4.30 12.24
C GLN A 50 18.04 -5.44 12.84
N ALA A 51 17.00 -5.10 13.58
CA ALA A 51 16.20 -6.08 14.30
C ALA A 51 15.78 -7.11 13.24
N ALA A 52 16.12 -8.37 13.46
CA ALA A 52 15.75 -9.42 12.53
C ALA A 52 14.22 -9.34 12.38
N VAL A 53 13.74 -9.21 11.13
CA VAL A 53 12.31 -9.16 10.85
C VAL A 53 11.72 -10.50 11.32
N ASP A 54 10.84 -10.45 12.32
CA ASP A 54 10.12 -11.64 12.77
C ASP A 54 9.17 -12.08 11.65
N PRO A 55 9.43 -13.22 10.99
CA PRO A 55 8.64 -13.65 9.84
C PRO A 55 7.24 -14.11 10.24
N THR A 56 6.96 -14.28 11.54
CA THR A 56 5.64 -14.67 12.04
C THR A 56 4.69 -13.48 12.19
N ARG A 57 5.20 -12.25 11.97
CA ARG A 57 4.47 -11.00 12.16
C ARG A 57 4.42 -10.20 10.86
N ILE A 58 3.37 -9.40 10.71
CA ILE A 58 3.32 -8.41 9.62
C ILE A 58 4.37 -7.31 9.88
N PRO A 59 5.31 -7.04 8.96
CA PRO A 59 6.34 -6.03 9.18
C PRO A 59 5.77 -4.64 9.47
N ASP A 60 6.47 -3.87 10.33
CA ASP A 60 6.12 -2.49 10.71
C ASP A 60 4.73 -2.31 11.35
N VAL A 61 4.10 -3.39 11.81
CA VAL A 61 2.86 -3.35 12.59
C VAL A 61 3.17 -3.74 14.04
N GLY A 62 2.90 -2.81 14.96
CA GLY A 62 3.11 -2.93 16.39
C GLY A 62 2.13 -3.88 17.07
N ASP A 63 2.45 -4.21 18.31
CA ASP A 63 1.75 -5.15 19.17
C ASP A 63 0.25 -4.90 19.27
N ARG A 64 -0.17 -3.63 19.32
CA ARG A 64 -1.57 -3.23 19.44
C ARG A 64 -2.42 -3.71 18.27
N LEU A 65 -1.94 -3.51 17.04
CA LEU A 65 -2.68 -3.90 15.84
C LEU A 65 -2.44 -5.36 15.46
N GLN A 66 -1.24 -5.90 15.72
CA GLN A 66 -0.94 -7.32 15.48
C GLN A 66 -1.89 -8.25 16.23
N ARG A 67 -2.19 -7.95 17.50
CA ARG A 67 -3.15 -8.74 18.29
C ARG A 67 -4.59 -8.67 17.75
N ARG A 68 -4.91 -7.68 16.93
CA ARG A 68 -6.24 -7.54 16.30
C ARG A 68 -6.34 -8.30 14.98
N ILE A 69 -5.23 -8.78 14.41
CA ILE A 69 -5.25 -9.67 13.25
C ILE A 69 -5.75 -11.04 13.76
N PRO A 70 -6.87 -11.57 13.23
CA PRO A 70 -7.39 -12.87 13.63
C PRO A 70 -6.35 -13.98 13.46
N ALA A 71 -6.25 -14.89 14.43
CA ALA A 71 -5.21 -15.93 14.45
C ALA A 71 -5.32 -16.92 13.26
N ASP A 72 -6.55 -17.14 12.79
CA ASP A 72 -6.94 -17.95 11.64
C ASP A 72 -6.73 -17.23 10.30
N SER A 73 -6.49 -15.91 10.30
CA SER A 73 -6.21 -15.17 9.08
C SER A 73 -4.96 -15.70 8.38
N ARG A 74 -5.11 -15.95 7.07
CA ARG A 74 -4.04 -16.40 6.18
C ARG A 74 -3.72 -15.40 5.08
N GLN A 75 -4.43 -14.27 5.02
CA GLN A 75 -4.20 -13.18 4.07
C GLN A 75 -4.35 -11.83 4.76
N VAL A 76 -3.34 -10.98 4.64
CA VAL A 76 -3.36 -9.61 5.16
C VAL A 76 -3.03 -8.64 4.04
N VAL A 77 -3.92 -7.69 3.80
CA VAL A 77 -3.65 -6.48 3.02
C VAL A 77 -3.15 -5.42 3.99
N ALA A 78 -1.85 -5.15 3.99
CA ALA A 78 -1.28 -4.08 4.81
C ALA A 78 -1.24 -2.77 4.00
N VAL A 79 -1.86 -1.71 4.51
CA VAL A 79 -1.80 -0.36 3.93
C VAL A 79 -0.94 0.52 4.81
N TYR A 80 0.23 0.86 4.32
CA TYR A 80 1.19 1.70 5.00
C TYR A 80 1.09 3.12 4.47
N GLY A 81 0.41 4.01 5.20
CA GLY A 81 0.39 5.44 4.92
C GLY A 81 1.72 6.10 5.25
N ASP A 82 2.17 7.02 4.40
CA ASP A 82 3.49 7.66 4.54
C ASP A 82 3.57 8.60 5.75
N GLY A 83 2.44 9.18 6.16
CA GLY A 83 2.34 10.01 7.36
C GLY A 83 0.90 10.33 7.74
N ARG A 84 0.72 10.82 8.97
CA ARG A 84 -0.60 11.09 9.57
C ARG A 84 -1.49 12.01 8.71
N ASP A 85 -0.90 12.95 7.99
CA ASP A 85 -1.60 13.93 7.17
C ASP A 85 -1.25 13.80 5.67
N SER A 86 -0.64 12.68 5.26
CA SER A 86 -0.32 12.37 3.85
C SER A 86 -1.43 11.58 3.19
N ALA A 87 -1.69 11.86 1.90
CA ALA A 87 -2.59 11.05 1.07
C ALA A 87 -1.90 9.82 0.46
N ASP A 88 -0.57 9.73 0.54
CA ASP A 88 0.22 8.69 -0.10
C ASP A 88 0.38 7.47 0.81
N SER A 89 0.26 6.28 0.21
CA SER A 89 0.42 5.02 0.90
C SER A 89 0.99 3.92 0.00
N THR A 90 1.43 2.84 0.63
CA THR A 90 1.80 1.59 -0.05
C THR A 90 0.92 0.47 0.44
N VAL A 91 0.28 -0.25 -0.47
CA VAL A 91 -0.44 -1.49 -0.16
C VAL A 91 0.46 -2.69 -0.41
N VAL A 92 0.47 -3.64 0.51
CA VAL A 92 1.21 -4.90 0.43
C VAL A 92 0.28 -6.06 0.76
N LEU A 93 0.23 -7.07 -0.11
CA LEU A 93 -0.42 -8.33 0.21
C LEU A 93 0.59 -9.28 0.87
N TYR A 94 0.23 -9.77 2.06
CA TYR A 94 0.90 -10.86 2.74
C TYR A 94 0.04 -12.11 2.74
N THR A 95 0.65 -13.26 2.49
CA THR A 95 0.00 -14.58 2.59
C THR A 95 0.74 -15.45 3.59
N LYS A 96 0.01 -16.13 4.46
CA LYS A 96 0.60 -17.02 5.47
C LYS A 96 0.96 -18.37 4.85
N ARG A 97 2.19 -18.83 5.04
CA ARG A 97 2.66 -20.20 4.75
C ARG A 97 3.20 -20.80 6.04
N GLY A 98 2.54 -21.84 6.55
CA GLY A 98 2.82 -22.36 7.90
C GLY A 98 2.54 -21.28 8.96
N SER A 99 3.57 -20.92 9.73
CA SER A 99 3.52 -19.85 10.73
C SER A 99 4.02 -18.49 10.22
N THR A 100 4.63 -18.44 9.04
CA THR A 100 5.30 -17.23 8.51
C THR A 100 4.44 -16.49 7.50
N TRP A 101 4.62 -15.17 7.43
CA TRP A 101 4.01 -14.29 6.46
C TRP A 101 4.97 -13.99 5.31
N ASP A 102 4.50 -14.27 4.11
CA ASP A 102 5.24 -13.99 2.89
C ASP A 102 4.66 -12.78 2.17
N ARG A 103 5.52 -11.85 1.78
CA ARG A 103 5.15 -10.72 0.94
C ARG A 103 4.88 -11.22 -0.48
N ALA A 104 3.63 -11.19 -0.91
CA ALA A 104 3.22 -11.61 -2.25
C ALA A 104 3.45 -10.51 -3.29
N ARG A 105 2.95 -9.29 -3.03
CA ARG A 105 3.04 -8.15 -3.96
C ARG A 105 2.82 -6.82 -3.24
N SER A 106 3.23 -5.73 -3.89
CA SER A 106 3.15 -4.37 -3.34
C SER A 106 2.83 -3.37 -4.44
N TRP A 107 2.09 -2.32 -4.09
CA TRP A 107 1.68 -1.27 -5.03
C TRP A 107 1.62 0.09 -4.34
N PRO A 108 1.89 1.19 -5.08
CA PRO A 108 1.50 2.52 -4.63
C PRO A 108 -0.02 2.62 -4.54
N ALA A 109 -0.50 3.45 -3.62
CA ALA A 109 -1.91 3.67 -3.35
C ALA A 109 -2.14 5.06 -2.75
N HIS A 110 -3.38 5.55 -2.80
CA HIS A 110 -3.76 6.74 -2.06
C HIS A 110 -4.78 6.40 -0.97
N ASN A 111 -4.67 7.07 0.17
CA ASN A 111 -5.64 7.02 1.27
C ASN A 111 -6.45 8.34 1.32
N GLY A 112 -7.20 8.56 2.39
CA GLY A 112 -7.93 9.80 2.61
C GLY A 112 -7.03 11.03 2.43
N LYS A 113 -7.51 12.04 1.69
CA LYS A 113 -6.70 13.22 1.32
C LYS A 113 -6.19 14.06 2.50
N LYS A 114 -6.77 13.90 3.70
CA LYS A 114 -6.28 14.50 4.94
C LYS A 114 -5.51 13.51 5.82
N GLY A 115 -5.14 12.36 5.27
CA GLY A 115 -4.37 11.32 5.93
C GLY A 115 -5.22 10.35 6.75
N TRP A 116 -4.77 10.10 7.97
CA TRP A 116 -5.20 8.99 8.81
C TRP A 116 -5.77 9.47 10.14
N THR A 117 -6.67 8.69 10.73
CA THR A 117 -7.24 8.97 12.06
C THR A 117 -7.61 7.70 12.79
N THR A 118 -7.44 7.69 14.11
CA THR A 118 -7.96 6.66 15.01
C THR A 118 -9.41 6.94 15.44
N ASP A 119 -9.93 8.13 15.11
CA ASP A 119 -11.27 8.58 15.46
C ASP A 119 -12.00 9.11 14.21
N HIS A 120 -12.30 8.19 13.30
CA HIS A 120 -12.90 8.52 12.02
C HIS A 120 -14.36 8.95 12.16
N HIS A 121 -14.73 9.96 11.36
CA HIS A 121 -16.06 10.53 11.25
C HIS A 121 -16.43 10.82 9.80
N GLU A 122 -17.72 10.76 9.48
CA GLU A 122 -18.22 11.09 8.14
C GLU A 122 -17.71 12.47 7.69
N GLY A 123 -17.12 12.55 6.50
CA GLY A 123 -16.66 13.79 5.89
C GLY A 123 -15.36 14.37 6.47
N ASP A 124 -14.69 13.69 7.41
CA ASP A 124 -13.39 14.12 7.95
C ASP A 124 -12.26 14.07 6.90
N ASN A 125 -12.48 13.37 5.79
CA ASN A 125 -11.56 13.15 4.70
C ASN A 125 -10.28 12.36 5.08
N ARG A 126 -10.38 11.53 6.13
CA ARG A 126 -9.29 10.71 6.66
C ARG A 126 -9.65 9.22 6.61
N SER A 127 -8.67 8.38 6.36
CA SER A 127 -8.82 6.93 6.44
C SER A 127 -8.76 6.45 7.90
N PRO A 128 -9.62 5.50 8.31
CA PRO A 128 -9.57 4.95 9.66
C PRO A 128 -8.33 4.07 9.86
N VAL A 129 -7.67 4.23 11.00
CA VAL A 129 -6.58 3.34 11.45
C VAL A 129 -7.19 2.11 12.12
N GLY A 130 -6.78 0.91 11.71
CA GLY A 130 -7.23 -0.31 12.37
C GLY A 130 -6.97 -1.61 11.61
N VAL A 131 -7.60 -2.67 12.12
CA VAL A 131 -7.71 -3.97 11.45
C VAL A 131 -9.17 -4.25 11.19
N PHE A 132 -9.50 -4.56 9.94
CA PHE A 132 -10.87 -4.81 9.48
C PHE A 132 -10.89 -6.04 8.57
N THR A 133 -11.99 -6.80 8.57
CA THR A 133 -12.16 -7.93 7.65
C THR A 133 -12.49 -7.44 6.24
N LEU A 134 -12.25 -8.30 5.25
CA LEU A 134 -12.59 -8.07 3.84
C LEU A 134 -13.51 -9.19 3.37
N THR A 135 -14.82 -9.02 3.47
CA THR A 135 -15.77 -10.11 3.21
C THR A 135 -16.44 -10.06 1.84
N ASP A 136 -16.54 -8.88 1.23
CA ASP A 136 -17.38 -8.67 0.05
C ASP A 136 -16.67 -7.82 -1.01
N ALA A 137 -16.96 -8.09 -2.27
CA ALA A 137 -16.47 -7.35 -3.42
C ALA A 137 -17.62 -6.96 -4.36
N GLY A 138 -17.34 -6.08 -5.31
CA GLY A 138 -18.34 -5.64 -6.28
C GLY A 138 -17.82 -4.60 -7.24
N GLY A 139 -18.75 -3.93 -7.92
CA GLY A 139 -18.46 -2.81 -8.80
C GLY A 139 -19.39 -2.74 -10.00
N VAL A 140 -19.12 -1.79 -10.88
CA VAL A 140 -19.85 -1.62 -12.15
C VAL A 140 -19.49 -2.72 -13.14
N LEU A 141 -18.22 -3.13 -13.16
CA LEU A 141 -17.71 -4.08 -14.13
C LEU A 141 -18.06 -5.52 -13.75
N GLN A 142 -17.97 -6.41 -14.75
CA GLN A 142 -18.15 -7.84 -14.54
C GLN A 142 -17.09 -8.39 -13.58
N ASN A 143 -17.45 -9.46 -12.88
CA ASN A 143 -16.52 -10.17 -12.00
C ASN A 143 -15.24 -10.59 -12.77
N PRO A 144 -14.04 -10.14 -12.36
CA PRO A 144 -12.77 -10.46 -13.03
C PRO A 144 -12.19 -11.85 -12.64
N GLY A 145 -12.97 -12.71 -12.00
CA GLY A 145 -12.56 -14.01 -11.46
C GLY A 145 -12.35 -14.02 -9.94
N THR A 146 -13.20 -13.31 -9.21
CA THR A 146 -13.12 -13.16 -7.76
C THR A 146 -13.42 -14.45 -7.02
N LYS A 147 -12.83 -14.58 -5.83
CA LYS A 147 -13.24 -15.61 -4.87
C LYS A 147 -14.14 -15.07 -3.77
N LEU A 148 -13.97 -13.81 -3.38
CA LEU A 148 -14.93 -13.10 -2.54
C LEU A 148 -16.30 -13.03 -3.26
N PRO A 149 -17.43 -13.07 -2.51
CA PRO A 149 -18.74 -12.72 -3.03
C PRO A 149 -18.70 -11.41 -3.80
N TYR A 150 -19.26 -11.39 -5.02
CA TYR A 150 -19.15 -10.24 -5.93
C TYR A 150 -20.52 -9.75 -6.38
N THR A 151 -20.86 -8.52 -6.01
CA THR A 151 -22.07 -7.85 -6.49
C THR A 151 -21.76 -6.92 -7.65
N ARG A 152 -22.26 -7.25 -8.84
CA ARG A 152 -22.23 -6.34 -9.99
C ARG A 152 -23.49 -5.48 -9.99
N SER A 153 -23.33 -4.15 -10.02
CA SER A 153 -24.48 -3.24 -10.15
C SER A 153 -24.08 -1.90 -10.75
N ALA A 154 -24.96 -1.33 -11.57
CA ALA A 154 -24.80 0.06 -12.04
C ALA A 154 -24.91 1.08 -10.90
N ALA A 155 -25.49 0.71 -9.75
CA ALA A 155 -25.60 1.57 -8.57
C ALA A 155 -24.24 1.92 -7.94
N PHE A 156 -23.16 1.22 -8.30
CA PHE A 156 -21.80 1.61 -7.93
C PHE A 156 -21.29 2.81 -8.71
N ALA A 157 -21.86 3.13 -9.88
CA ALA A 157 -21.28 4.10 -10.79
C ALA A 157 -21.10 5.47 -10.12
N ALA A 158 -19.87 5.99 -10.19
CA ALA A 158 -19.58 7.34 -9.75
C ALA A 158 -20.48 8.35 -10.51
N PRO A 159 -21.04 9.37 -9.83
CA PRO A 159 -21.90 10.35 -10.45
C PRO A 159 -21.22 11.08 -11.60
N ARG A 160 -21.94 11.29 -12.71
CA ARG A 160 -21.37 11.91 -13.93
C ARG A 160 -21.04 13.39 -13.78
N TRP A 161 -21.51 14.03 -12.71
CA TRP A 161 -21.14 15.41 -12.35
C TRP A 161 -19.79 15.50 -11.63
N TRP A 162 -19.17 14.38 -11.23
CA TRP A 162 -17.78 14.35 -10.76
C TRP A 162 -16.81 14.59 -11.92
N ALA A 163 -15.59 15.03 -11.62
CA ALA A 163 -14.56 15.13 -12.63
C ALA A 163 -14.31 13.76 -13.27
N LYS A 164 -13.95 13.75 -14.57
CA LYS A 164 -13.84 12.53 -15.38
C LYS A 164 -12.88 11.50 -14.79
N SER A 165 -11.84 11.95 -14.08
CA SER A 165 -10.88 11.07 -13.40
C SER A 165 -11.53 10.12 -12.40
N TYR A 166 -12.67 10.51 -11.80
CA TYR A 166 -13.35 9.73 -10.77
C TYR A 166 -14.42 8.78 -11.33
N TRP A 167 -14.71 8.83 -12.64
CA TRP A 167 -15.84 8.08 -13.23
C TRP A 167 -15.70 6.56 -13.13
N HIS A 168 -14.50 6.09 -12.83
CA HIS A 168 -14.11 4.68 -12.78
C HIS A 168 -13.70 4.22 -11.37
N ASP A 169 -13.82 5.07 -10.34
CA ASP A 169 -13.40 4.76 -8.96
C ASP A 169 -13.97 3.42 -8.50
N PHE A 170 -15.26 3.19 -8.79
CA PHE A 170 -16.02 2.03 -8.31
C PHE A 170 -16.30 1.01 -9.41
N ASP A 171 -15.50 1.00 -10.49
CA ASP A 171 -15.53 -0.08 -11.47
C ASP A 171 -15.26 -1.44 -10.80
N TYR A 172 -14.36 -1.43 -9.82
CA TYR A 172 -14.08 -2.52 -8.89
C TYR A 172 -13.94 -2.01 -7.46
N VAL A 173 -14.56 -2.71 -6.50
CA VAL A 173 -14.46 -2.42 -5.07
C VAL A 173 -14.26 -3.70 -4.26
N ILE A 174 -13.51 -3.60 -3.16
CA ILE A 174 -13.47 -4.58 -2.07
C ILE A 174 -13.88 -3.86 -0.79
N ALA A 175 -14.90 -4.36 -0.11
CA ALA A 175 -15.42 -3.75 1.10
C ALA A 175 -14.42 -3.89 2.26
N ILE A 176 -14.14 -2.78 2.93
CA ILE A 176 -13.48 -2.77 4.23
C ILE A 176 -14.59 -2.77 5.28
N ASP A 177 -14.56 -3.73 6.21
CA ASP A 177 -15.60 -3.89 7.24
C ASP A 177 -15.50 -2.87 8.38
N TYR A 178 -15.45 -1.59 8.01
CA TYR A 178 -15.56 -0.45 8.91
C TYR A 178 -17.02 0.03 8.92
N ASN A 179 -17.68 -0.06 10.08
CA ASN A 179 -19.06 0.39 10.30
C ASN A 179 -20.05 -0.01 9.17
N ARG A 180 -20.05 -1.30 8.83
CA ARG A 180 -20.97 -1.92 7.85
C ARG A 180 -21.43 -3.28 8.35
N VAL A 181 -22.49 -3.81 7.74
CA VAL A 181 -22.89 -5.22 7.91
C VAL A 181 -21.99 -6.08 7.02
N LYS A 182 -21.37 -7.12 7.61
CA LYS A 182 -20.50 -8.06 6.87
C LYS A 182 -21.34 -9.06 6.09
N GLY A 183 -20.87 -9.50 4.92
CA GLY A 183 -21.59 -10.45 4.07
C GLY A 183 -22.75 -9.84 3.26
N THR A 184 -22.88 -8.52 3.27
CA THR A 184 -23.81 -7.79 2.40
C THR A 184 -23.06 -7.17 1.23
N PRO A 185 -23.73 -6.78 0.13
CA PRO A 185 -23.07 -6.08 -0.97
C PRO A 185 -22.29 -4.84 -0.49
N PRO A 186 -21.17 -4.47 -1.15
CA PRO A 186 -20.38 -3.31 -0.74
C PRO A 186 -21.17 -1.99 -0.71
N ASN A 187 -22.18 -1.84 -1.55
CA ASN A 187 -23.08 -0.67 -1.61
C ASN A 187 -24.29 -0.74 -0.66
N ASP A 188 -24.37 -1.72 0.24
CA ASP A 188 -25.34 -1.69 1.34
C ASP A 188 -25.07 -0.47 2.24
N PRO A 189 -26.07 0.41 2.47
CA PRO A 189 -25.87 1.67 3.17
C PRO A 189 -25.94 1.55 4.71
N THR A 190 -26.18 0.35 5.24
CA THR A 190 -26.40 0.13 6.68
C THR A 190 -25.14 0.37 7.48
N ARG A 191 -25.24 1.25 8.48
CA ARG A 191 -24.14 1.67 9.37
C ARG A 191 -24.51 1.41 10.84
N PRO A 192 -24.14 0.26 11.42
CA PRO A 192 -24.56 -0.14 12.77
C PRO A 192 -24.15 0.84 13.89
N GLU A 193 -23.01 1.51 13.76
CA GLU A 193 -22.50 2.51 14.70
C GLU A 193 -23.01 3.93 14.37
N GLY A 194 -23.97 4.05 13.44
CA GLY A 194 -24.61 5.29 13.03
C GLY A 194 -23.86 6.05 11.93
N GLN A 195 -24.57 7.00 11.32
CA GLN A 195 -24.06 7.74 10.16
C GLN A 195 -22.84 8.61 10.48
N ARG A 196 -22.80 9.23 11.67
CA ARG A 196 -21.71 10.15 12.09
C ARG A 196 -20.35 9.47 12.14
N LYS A 197 -20.31 8.16 12.43
CA LYS A 197 -19.07 7.38 12.54
C LYS A 197 -18.35 7.17 11.19
N GLY A 198 -19.02 7.48 10.08
CA GLY A 198 -18.53 7.19 8.74
C GLY A 198 -18.84 5.77 8.30
N GLY A 199 -18.66 5.45 7.01
CA GLY A 199 -18.89 4.12 6.45
C GLY A 199 -18.60 4.12 4.95
N GLY A 200 -18.87 2.99 4.27
CA GLY A 200 -18.63 2.91 2.82
C GLY A 200 -17.13 3.04 2.45
N ILE A 201 -16.26 2.50 3.30
CA ILE A 201 -14.81 2.51 3.10
C ILE A 201 -14.43 1.29 2.26
N TRP A 202 -13.78 1.52 1.12
CA TRP A 202 -13.44 0.45 0.18
C TRP A 202 -11.97 0.50 -0.24
N LEU A 203 -11.45 -0.64 -0.70
CA LEU A 203 -10.37 -0.65 -1.69
C LEU A 203 -11.00 -0.44 -3.06
N HIS A 204 -10.54 0.54 -3.83
CA HIS A 204 -11.14 0.84 -5.14
C HIS A 204 -10.12 1.30 -6.19
N MET A 205 -10.59 1.62 -7.39
CA MET A 205 -9.75 2.01 -8.53
C MET A 205 -9.16 3.41 -8.33
N ASP A 206 -7.87 3.56 -8.63
CA ASP A 206 -7.16 4.82 -8.46
C ASP A 206 -7.49 5.88 -9.50
N HIS A 207 -7.65 7.11 -9.02
CA HIS A 207 -7.91 8.33 -9.80
C HIS A 207 -6.78 9.37 -9.67
N GLY A 208 -5.64 8.99 -9.07
CA GLY A 208 -4.40 9.79 -9.05
C GLY A 208 -4.33 10.86 -7.95
N SER A 209 -5.15 10.78 -6.91
CA SER A 209 -5.07 11.67 -5.74
C SER A 209 -5.73 11.06 -4.51
N GLY A 210 -5.60 11.71 -3.35
CA GLY A 210 -6.25 11.27 -2.11
C GLY A 210 -7.77 11.10 -2.22
N THR A 211 -8.29 10.12 -1.51
CA THR A 211 -9.71 9.76 -1.47
C THR A 211 -10.46 10.57 -0.40
N SER A 212 -11.76 10.32 -0.23
CA SER A 212 -12.51 10.81 0.94
C SER A 212 -12.24 9.99 2.22
N ALA A 213 -11.78 8.73 2.12
CA ALA A 213 -11.42 7.87 3.26
C ALA A 213 -11.02 6.45 2.81
N CYS A 214 -11.43 6.05 1.60
CA CYS A 214 -11.05 4.81 0.95
C CYS A 214 -9.53 4.67 0.71
N VAL A 215 -9.11 3.50 0.26
CA VAL A 215 -7.77 3.27 -0.26
C VAL A 215 -7.87 2.94 -1.74
N SER A 216 -7.22 3.72 -2.59
CA SER A 216 -7.30 3.57 -4.04
C SER A 216 -6.05 2.93 -4.62
N LEU A 217 -6.23 2.08 -5.63
CA LEU A 217 -5.22 1.20 -6.20
C LEU A 217 -5.36 1.14 -7.72
N SER A 218 -4.23 0.97 -8.42
CA SER A 218 -4.27 0.77 -9.88
C SER A 218 -5.16 -0.43 -10.29
N LYS A 219 -5.74 -0.38 -11.50
CA LYS A 219 -6.55 -1.48 -12.04
C LYS A 219 -5.90 -2.86 -11.91
N PRO A 220 -4.62 -3.06 -12.31
CA PRO A 220 -3.99 -4.37 -12.19
C PRO A 220 -3.83 -4.84 -10.74
N ALA A 221 -3.67 -3.91 -9.79
CA ALA A 221 -3.63 -4.24 -8.36
C ALA A 221 -5.01 -4.71 -7.86
N MET A 222 -6.07 -3.98 -8.20
CA MET A 222 -7.44 -4.37 -7.86
C MET A 222 -7.81 -5.74 -8.43
N GLU A 223 -7.56 -5.99 -9.72
CA GLU A 223 -7.84 -7.29 -10.33
C GLU A 223 -7.01 -8.42 -9.70
N TYR A 224 -5.76 -8.16 -9.32
CA TYR A 224 -4.93 -9.15 -8.62
C TYR A 224 -5.51 -9.48 -7.24
N LEU A 225 -5.88 -8.47 -6.44
CA LEU A 225 -6.48 -8.67 -5.13
C LEU A 225 -7.80 -9.43 -5.24
N LEU A 226 -8.69 -9.04 -6.16
CA LEU A 226 -9.98 -9.69 -6.38
C LEU A 226 -9.84 -11.18 -6.71
N ARG A 227 -8.88 -11.55 -7.56
CA ARG A 227 -8.60 -12.96 -7.92
C ARG A 227 -7.89 -13.74 -6.81
N THR A 228 -7.31 -13.07 -5.82
CA THR A 228 -6.41 -13.69 -4.83
C THR A 228 -7.04 -13.80 -3.45
N LEU A 229 -7.75 -12.76 -2.99
CA LEU A 229 -8.39 -12.75 -1.68
C LEU A 229 -9.50 -13.79 -1.65
N ASP A 230 -9.42 -14.67 -0.67
CA ASP A 230 -10.18 -15.92 -0.60
C ASP A 230 -10.92 -15.96 0.74
N PRO A 231 -12.25 -16.01 0.77
CA PRO A 231 -13.01 -15.93 2.02
C PRO A 231 -12.61 -17.03 3.03
N ASP A 232 -12.24 -18.22 2.54
CA ASP A 232 -11.80 -19.36 3.37
C ASP A 232 -10.41 -19.13 4.00
N ARG A 233 -9.70 -18.10 3.56
CA ARG A 233 -8.41 -17.68 4.11
C ARG A 233 -8.52 -16.47 5.03
N HIS A 234 -9.75 -16.08 5.37
CA HIS A 234 -10.10 -15.01 6.30
C HIS A 234 -9.28 -13.73 6.07
N PRO A 235 -9.42 -13.08 4.90
CA PRO A 235 -8.63 -11.93 4.54
C PRO A 235 -9.01 -10.72 5.41
N VAL A 236 -7.98 -10.01 5.86
CA VAL A 236 -8.12 -8.76 6.60
C VAL A 236 -7.28 -7.66 5.98
N VAL A 237 -7.65 -6.42 6.26
CA VAL A 237 -6.80 -5.25 6.03
C VAL A 237 -6.28 -4.74 7.38
N VAL A 238 -4.99 -4.42 7.45
CA VAL A 238 -4.40 -3.59 8.51
C VAL A 238 -3.94 -2.28 7.88
N MET A 239 -4.40 -1.15 8.38
CA MET A 239 -4.19 0.14 7.71
C MET A 239 -3.97 1.27 8.71
N GLY A 240 -3.08 2.20 8.35
CA GLY A 240 -2.73 3.36 9.16
C GLY A 240 -1.51 4.10 8.60
N ASP A 241 -1.20 5.28 9.16
CA ASP A 241 0.10 5.90 8.93
C ASP A 241 1.22 5.15 9.66
N ARG A 242 2.48 5.38 9.26
CA ARG A 242 3.65 4.71 9.85
C ARG A 242 3.72 4.80 11.38
N ALA A 243 3.33 5.93 11.98
CA ALA A 243 3.45 6.10 13.42
C ALA A 243 2.39 5.24 14.12
N ASP A 244 1.12 5.35 13.71
CA ASP A 244 0.04 4.60 14.35
C ASP A 244 0.08 3.10 14.07
N LEU A 245 0.67 2.67 12.95
CA LEU A 245 0.94 1.26 12.67
C LEU A 245 1.99 0.68 13.60
N LYS A 246 3.03 1.44 13.96
CA LYS A 246 4.17 0.97 14.77
C LYS A 246 3.93 0.96 16.29
N ARG A 247 2.90 1.68 16.77
CA ARG A 247 2.48 1.69 18.19
C ARG A 247 2.01 0.31 18.65
#